data_AF-X1DQQ4-F1
#
_entry.id   AF-X1DQQ4-F1
#
_cell.length_a   1.000
_cell.length_b   1.000
_cell.length_c   1.000
_cell.angle_alpha   90.00
_cell.angle_beta   90.00
_cell.angle_gamma   90.00
#
_symmetry.space_group_name_H-M   'P 1'
#
loop_
_entity.id
_entity.type
_entity.pdbx_description
1 polymer ?
#
loop_
_entity_poly.entity_id
_entity_poly.type
_entity_poly.pdbx_seq_one_letter_code
_entity_poly.pdbx_strand_id
1 'polypeptide(L)'
;MSKNNIEKDEKFSTKFAIAYNIGQFPDQLSYQTFTFLIFTFYFTVVIKEVLPITIGFIIWSIWNAINDPLMGALSDRTKTRWGKRKPYIIAGLGPLCIINERKKII
;
A
#
# COMPACT_ATOMS: atom_id res chain seq x y z
N MET A 1 -24.36 -24.44 27.88
CA MET A 1 -25.45 -23.57 27.39
C MET A 1 -24.83 -22.44 26.56
N SER A 2 -24.93 -22.58 25.23
CA SER A 2 -24.82 -21.60 24.14
C SER A 2 -23.87 -20.39 24.25
N LYS A 3 -22.67 -20.51 23.65
CA LYS A 3 -21.95 -19.39 22.99
C LYS A 3 -21.31 -19.82 21.65
N ASN A 4 -21.90 -20.81 20.97
CA ASN A 4 -21.40 -21.36 19.70
C ASN A 4 -22.11 -20.77 18.46
N ASN A 5 -22.53 -19.50 18.47
CA ASN A 5 -23.42 -18.96 17.43
C ASN A 5 -23.04 -17.57 16.89
N ILE A 6 -21.76 -17.25 16.68
CA ILE A 6 -21.39 -16.07 15.87
C ILE A 6 -20.10 -16.32 15.08
N GLU A 7 -20.11 -17.31 14.21
CA GLU A 7 -19.30 -17.27 12.99
C GLU A 7 -20.14 -17.99 11.93
N LYS A 8 -21.08 -17.23 11.35
CA LYS A 8 -21.64 -17.67 10.07
C LYS A 8 -20.48 -17.62 9.10
N ASP A 9 -20.06 -18.78 8.61
CA ASP A 9 -19.30 -18.91 7.37
C ASP A 9 -20.14 -18.25 6.25
N GLU A 10 -20.07 -16.93 6.13
CA GLU A 10 -20.48 -16.24 4.93
C GLU A 10 -19.54 -16.73 3.84
N LYS A 11 -20.00 -17.76 3.10
CA LYS A 11 -19.35 -18.20 1.87
C LYS A 11 -19.15 -16.98 1.01
N PHE A 12 -17.91 -16.48 0.96
CA PHE A 12 -17.55 -15.29 0.22
C PHE A 12 -17.92 -15.52 -1.24
N SER A 13 -19.02 -14.89 -1.68
CA SER A 13 -19.56 -15.13 -3.01
C SER A 13 -18.54 -14.67 -4.04
N THR A 14 -18.11 -15.56 -4.93
CA THR A 14 -17.15 -15.22 -6.00
C THR A 14 -17.65 -14.03 -6.83
N LYS A 15 -18.97 -13.88 -6.98
CA LYS A 15 -19.58 -12.71 -7.65
C LYS A 15 -19.31 -11.42 -6.90
N PHE A 16 -19.42 -11.44 -5.57
CA PHE A 16 -19.12 -10.28 -4.72
C PHE A 16 -17.62 -9.96 -4.75
N ALA A 17 -16.76 -10.98 -4.71
CA ALA A 17 -15.32 -10.80 -4.85
C ALA A 17 -14.94 -10.14 -6.17
N ILE A 18 -15.50 -10.62 -7.28
CA ILE A 18 -15.26 -10.06 -8.62
C ILE A 18 -15.78 -8.63 -8.69
N ALA A 19 -17.01 -8.37 -8.23
CA ALA A 19 -17.58 -7.02 -8.21
C ALA A 19 -16.75 -6.04 -7.38
N TYR A 20 -16.24 -6.47 -6.23
CA TYR A 20 -15.35 -5.67 -5.37
C TYR A 20 -14.03 -5.33 -6.08
N ASN A 21 -13.37 -6.30 -6.71
CA ASN A 21 -12.12 -6.07 -7.42
C ASN A 21 -12.31 -5.16 -8.64
N ILE A 22 -13.42 -5.32 -9.38
CA ILE A 22 -13.78 -4.43 -10.49
C ILE A 22 -14.02 -3.00 -9.99
N GLY A 23 -14.65 -2.84 -8.82
CA GLY A 23 -14.84 -1.53 -8.19
C GLY A 23 -13.53 -0.84 -7.83
N GLN A 24 -12.51 -1.59 -7.40
CA GLN A 24 -11.19 -1.04 -7.05
C GLN A 24 -10.30 -0.77 -8.30
N PHE A 25 -10.67 -1.32 -9.46
CA PHE A 25 -9.86 -1.27 -10.67
C PHE A 25 -9.59 0.15 -11.20
N PRO A 26 -10.57 1.08 -11.26
CA PRO A 26 -10.32 2.44 -11.73
C PRO A 26 -9.36 3.23 -10.82
N ASP A 27 -9.49 3.07 -9.50
CA ASP A 27 -8.61 3.72 -8.53
C ASP A 27 -7.17 3.22 -8.69
N GLN A 28 -7.02 1.91 -8.81
CA GLN A 28 -5.72 1.29 -9.02
C GLN A 28 -5.09 1.72 -10.35
N LEU A 29 -5.87 1.77 -11.43
CA LEU A 29 -5.39 2.26 -12.73
C LEU A 29 -4.95 3.71 -12.66
N SER A 30 -5.75 4.59 -12.07
CA SER A 30 -5.45 6.01 -11.94
C SER A 30 -4.14 6.24 -11.18
N TYR A 31 -3.95 5.53 -10.07
CA TYR A 31 -2.72 5.56 -9.29
C TYR A 31 -1.51 5.09 -10.10
N GLN A 32 -1.64 3.99 -10.86
CA GLN A 32 -0.55 3.46 -11.67
C GLN A 32 -0.21 4.35 -12.86
N THR A 33 -1.22 4.91 -13.55
CA THR A 33 -1.00 5.88 -14.62
C THR A 33 -0.29 7.12 -14.11
N PHE A 34 -0.69 7.64 -12.94
CA PHE A 34 -0.03 8.80 -12.34
C PHE A 34 1.43 8.51 -11.97
N THR A 35 1.67 7.37 -11.34
CA THR A 35 3.03 6.91 -10.98
C THR A 35 3.89 6.78 -12.24
N PHE A 36 3.35 6.16 -13.29
CA PHE A 36 4.04 6.01 -14.57
C PHE A 36 4.34 7.36 -15.23
N LEU A 37 3.39 8.30 -15.27
CA LEU A 37 3.61 9.62 -15.87
C LEU A 37 4.70 10.42 -15.15
N ILE A 38 4.67 10.45 -13.81
CA ILE A 38 5.73 11.09 -13.02
C ILE A 38 7.06 10.44 -13.32
N PHE A 39 7.09 9.11 -13.27
CA PHE A 39 8.29 8.35 -13.52
C PHE A 39 8.86 8.68 -14.92
N THR A 40 8.06 8.59 -15.98
CA THR A 40 8.50 8.95 -17.33
C THR A 40 8.97 10.40 -17.42
N PHE A 41 8.26 11.37 -16.82
CA PHE A 41 8.65 12.77 -16.81
C PHE A 41 10.05 12.99 -16.22
N TYR A 42 10.35 12.41 -15.05
CA TYR A 42 11.66 12.57 -14.43
C TYR A 42 12.80 11.94 -15.25
N PHE A 43 12.54 10.80 -15.88
CA PHE A 43 13.56 10.06 -16.63
C PHE A 43 13.80 10.66 -18.03
N THR A 44 12.76 11.20 -18.66
CA THR A 44 12.85 11.74 -20.03
C THR A 44 13.15 13.24 -20.07
N VAL A 45 12.59 14.03 -19.15
CA VAL A 45 12.66 15.50 -19.20
C VAL A 45 13.72 16.05 -18.25
N VAL A 46 13.81 15.52 -17.02
CA VAL A 46 14.65 16.09 -15.96
C VAL A 46 16.08 15.58 -16.05
N ILE A 47 16.27 14.26 -15.99
CA ILE A 47 17.61 13.69 -15.84
C ILE A 47 18.36 13.63 -17.17
N LYS A 48 17.67 13.29 -18.27
CA LYS A 48 18.17 13.21 -19.67
C LYS A 48 19.32 12.21 -19.92
N GLU A 49 20.14 11.92 -18.92
CA GLU A 49 21.30 11.03 -18.96
C GLU A 49 21.02 9.66 -18.31
N VAL A 50 21.50 8.59 -18.96
CA VAL A 50 21.20 7.20 -18.57
C VAL A 50 21.94 6.74 -17.30
N LEU A 51 23.13 7.29 -17.04
CA LEU A 51 23.97 6.93 -15.89
C LEU A 51 23.32 7.23 -14.53
N PRO A 52 22.92 8.47 -14.22
CA PRO A 52 22.27 8.81 -12.95
C PRO A 52 20.93 8.06 -12.74
N ILE A 53 20.18 7.85 -13.83
CA ILE A 53 18.97 7.01 -13.87
C ILE A 53 19.28 5.60 -13.35
N THR A 54 20.31 4.97 -13.89
CA THR A 54 20.69 3.59 -13.57
C THR A 54 21.15 3.46 -12.12
N ILE A 55 21.96 4.42 -11.65
CA ILE A 55 22.45 4.44 -10.26
C ILE A 55 21.28 4.62 -9.30
N GLY A 56 20.33 5.52 -9.59
CA GLY A 56 19.13 5.71 -8.77
C GLY A 56 18.31 4.43 -8.63
N PHE A 57 18.15 3.68 -9.73
CA PHE A 57 17.47 2.38 -9.72
C PHE A 57 18.20 1.31 -8.91
N ILE A 58 19.53 1.26 -9.00
CA ILE A 58 20.33 0.30 -8.22
C ILE A 58 20.14 0.57 -6.73
N ILE A 59 20.24 1.84 -6.31
CA ILE A 59 20.06 2.24 -4.92
C ILE A 59 18.64 1.88 -4.45
N TRP A 60 17.62 2.23 -5.24
CA TRP A 60 16.22 1.90 -4.94
C TRP A 60 15.99 0.39 -4.81
N SER A 61 16.60 -0.40 -5.70
CA SER A 61 16.46 -1.87 -5.69
C SER A 61 17.11 -2.50 -4.47
N ILE A 62 18.32 -2.06 -4.10
CA ILE A 62 19.01 -2.53 -2.89
C ILE A 62 18.20 -2.19 -1.65
N TRP A 63 17.65 -0.97 -1.60
CA TRP A 63 16.81 -0.52 -0.50
C TRP A 63 15.57 -1.41 -0.33
N ASN A 64 14.86 -1.73 -1.42
CA ASN A 64 13.70 -2.63 -1.36
C ASN A 64 14.08 -4.05 -0.98
N ALA A 65 15.18 -4.58 -1.53
CA ALA A 65 15.67 -5.92 -1.20
C ALA A 65 15.95 -6.11 0.30
N ILE A 66 16.31 -5.04 1.01
CA ILE A 66 16.51 -5.05 2.46
C ILE A 66 15.18 -4.84 3.21
N ASN A 67 14.37 -3.89 2.77
CA ASN A 67 13.13 -3.54 3.47
C ASN A 67 12.06 -4.61 3.40
N ASP A 68 11.93 -5.30 2.28
CA ASP A 68 10.85 -6.29 2.09
C ASP A 68 10.98 -7.45 3.11
N PRO A 69 12.17 -8.08 3.29
CA PRO A 69 12.37 -9.06 4.35
C PRO A 69 12.26 -8.48 5.76
N LEU A 70 12.76 -7.26 5.98
CA LEU A 70 12.72 -6.62 7.29
C LEU A 70 11.27 -6.38 7.75
N MET A 71 10.43 -5.82 6.86
CA MET A 71 9.02 -5.59 7.14
C MET A 71 8.25 -6.90 7.28
N GLY A 72 8.58 -7.93 6.50
CA GLY A 72 8.03 -9.27 6.68
C GLY A 72 8.32 -9.83 8.08
N ALA A 73 9.59 -9.84 8.48
CA ALA A 73 10.01 -10.34 9.78
C ALA A 73 9.44 -9.53 10.95
N LEU A 74 9.36 -8.20 10.80
CA LEU A 74 8.79 -7.31 11.81
C LEU A 74 7.27 -7.54 11.95
N SER A 75 6.55 -7.65 10.82
CA SER A 75 5.12 -7.95 10.81
C SER A 75 4.82 -9.29 11.48
N ASP A 76 5.62 -10.32 11.20
CA ASP A 76 5.41 -11.66 11.77
C ASP A 76 5.66 -11.73 13.28
N ARG A 77 6.60 -10.93 13.78
CA ARG A 77 6.96 -10.83 15.20
C ARG A 77 6.04 -9.90 16.00
N THR A 78 5.22 -9.09 15.34
CA THR A 78 4.34 -8.13 16.02
C THR A 78 3.14 -8.83 16.66
N LYS A 79 3.19 -9.02 17.98
CA LYS A 79 2.07 -9.51 18.81
C LYS A 79 1.40 -8.33 19.51
N THR A 80 0.44 -7.69 18.87
CA THR A 80 -0.40 -6.66 19.49
C THR A 80 -1.82 -7.15 19.68
N ARG A 81 -2.55 -6.51 20.61
CA ARG A 81 -3.95 -6.81 20.95
C ARG A 81 -4.92 -6.67 19.76
N TRP A 82 -4.52 -5.94 18.71
CA TRP A 82 -5.32 -5.71 17.50
C TRP A 82 -4.93 -6.61 16.32
N GLY A 83 -4.01 -7.56 16.51
CA GLY A 83 -3.51 -8.48 15.48
C GLY A 83 -2.23 -8.00 14.80
N LYS A 84 -1.59 -8.87 14.01
CA LYS A 84 -0.23 -8.66 13.49
C LYS A 84 -0.10 -7.49 12.51
N ARG A 85 -1.09 -7.27 11.64
CA ARG A 85 -1.01 -6.31 10.51
C ARG A 85 -1.67 -4.95 10.79
N LYS A 86 -2.59 -4.87 11.76
CA LYS A 86 -3.35 -3.64 12.04
C LYS A 86 -2.50 -2.45 12.51
N PRO A 87 -1.45 -2.63 13.35
CA PRO A 87 -0.60 -1.51 13.77
C PRO A 87 0.11 -0.83 12.59
N TYR A 88 0.54 -1.59 11.59
CA TYR A 88 1.20 -1.05 10.39
C TYR A 88 0.26 -0.25 9.51
N ILE A 89 -0.97 -0.74 9.33
CA ILE A 89 -2.00 -0.02 8.57
C ILE A 89 -2.31 1.32 9.25
N ILE A 90 -2.48 1.33 10.57
CA ILE A 90 -2.75 2.54 11.35
C ILE A 90 -1.56 3.51 11.31
N ALA A 91 -0.33 2.99 11.44
CA ALA A 91 0.88 3.80 11.31
C ALA A 91 1.00 4.44 9.92
N GLY A 92 0.64 3.72 8.85
CA GLY A 92 0.60 4.26 7.49
C GLY A 92 -0.52 5.28 7.26
N LEU A 93 -1.65 5.14 7.95
CA LEU A 93 -2.75 6.11 7.92
C LEU A 93 -2.44 7.37 8.74
N GLY A 94 -1.59 7.29 9.76
CA GLY A 94 -1.23 8.41 10.63
C GLY A 94 -0.83 9.70 9.89
N PRO A 95 0.16 9.65 8.98
CA PRO A 95 0.55 10.82 8.17
C PRO A 95 -0.61 11.37 7.32
N LEU A 96 -1.46 10.50 6.76
CA LEU A 96 -2.60 10.91 5.94
C LEU A 96 -3.69 11.59 6.78
N CYS A 97 -3.97 11.07 7.98
CA CYS A 97 -4.90 11.68 8.92
C CYS A 97 -4.42 13.07 9.38
N ILE A 98 -3.12 13.21 9.66
CA ILE A 98 -2.52 14.48 10.08
C ILE A 98 -2.60 15.54 8.96
N ILE A 99 -2.43 15.12 7.70
CA ILE A 99 -2.52 16.02 6.54
C ILE A 99 -3.96 16.47 6.28
N ASN A 100 -4.95 15.61 6.53
CA ASN A 100 -6.35 15.91 6.21
C ASN A 100 -7.01 16.90 7.19
N GLU A 101 -6.54 17.00 8.44
CA GLU A 101 -7.06 17.96 9.42
C GLU A 101 -6.75 19.44 9.08
N ARG A 102 -5.81 19.70 8.15
CA ARG A 102 -5.43 21.07 7.75
C ARG A 102 -6.35 21.72 6.71
N LYS A 103 -7.35 21.01 6.17
CA LYS A 103 -8.24 21.51 5.08
C LYS A 103 -9.69 21.76 5.50
N LYS A 104 -9.97 21.93 6.80
CA LYS A 104 -11.33 22.25 7.29
C LYS A 104 -11.58 23.74 7.59
N ILE A 105 -10.71 24.63 7.12
CA ILE A 105 -10.86 26.09 7.25
C ILE A 105 -10.51 26.69 5.88
N ILE A 106 -11.53 26.85 5.03
CA ILE A 106 -11.81 27.92 4.06
C ILE A 106 -13.13 27.53 3.39
#